data_AF-A0A8D8C6Z5-F1
#
_entry.id   AF-A0A8D8C6Z5-F1
#
_cell.length_a   1.000
_cell.length_b   1.000
_cell.length_c   1.000
_cell.angle_alpha   90.00
_cell.angle_beta   90.00
_cell.angle_gamma   90.00
#
_symmetry.space_group_name_H-M   'P 1'
#
loop_
_entity.id
_entity.type
_entity.pdbx_description
1 polymer ?
#
loop_
_entity_poly.entity_id
_entity_poly.type
_entity_poly.pdbx_seq_one_letter_code
_entity_poly.pdbx_strand_id
1 'polypeptide(L)'
;GLPDPPQIQVEAGPQDGTLLVTWQPVTRPPSSGPVTGYAVYADGKKVTDVDSPTGDHALIDIGKLVGLNPRAVTVRTKSRDSQSADSNPTMIPTIPGYSQHYHRKPRLLP
;
A
#
# COMPACT_ATOMS: atom_id res chain seq x y z
N GLY A 1 6.56 -23.80 3.39
CA GLY A 1 7.20 -22.64 4.04
C GLY A 1 6.41 -21.39 3.76
N LEU A 2 6.67 -20.30 4.49
CA LEU A 2 6.06 -19.00 4.22
C LEU A 2 6.52 -18.48 2.85
N PRO A 3 5.69 -17.70 2.13
CA PRO A 3 6.16 -16.98 0.94
C PRO A 3 7.14 -15.86 1.33
N ASP A 4 7.98 -15.44 0.40
CA ASP A 4 8.84 -14.26 0.57
C ASP A 4 8.03 -12.96 0.44
N PRO A 5 8.41 -11.89 1.16
CA PRO A 5 7.82 -10.58 0.94
C PRO A 5 8.19 -10.02 -0.44
N PRO A 6 7.33 -9.23 -1.09
CA PRO A 6 7.64 -8.62 -2.38
C PRO A 6 8.52 -7.38 -2.20
N GLN A 7 9.19 -6.96 -3.28
CA GLN A 7 9.81 -5.64 -3.38
C GLN A 7 8.78 -4.64 -3.91
N ILE A 8 8.71 -3.47 -3.28
CA ILE A 8 7.63 -2.50 -3.54
C ILE A 8 8.17 -1.11 -3.88
N GLN A 9 7.37 -0.36 -4.63
CA GLN A 9 7.53 1.08 -4.85
C GLN A 9 6.21 1.79 -4.52
N VAL A 10 6.30 3.07 -4.16
CA VAL A 10 5.13 3.89 -3.79
C VAL A 10 5.25 5.23 -4.48
N GLU A 11 4.22 5.58 -5.23
CA GLU A 11 4.12 6.83 -5.99
C GLU A 11 2.79 7.53 -5.70
N ALA A 12 2.69 8.80 -6.07
CA ALA A 12 1.42 9.51 -6.05
C ALA A 12 0.44 8.85 -7.04
N GLY A 13 -0.79 8.60 -6.59
CA GLY A 13 -1.84 8.07 -7.45
C GLY A 13 -2.42 9.13 -8.39
N PRO A 14 -3.32 8.75 -9.30
CA PRO A 14 -3.92 9.65 -10.28
C PRO A 14 -4.91 10.66 -9.66
N GLN A 15 -5.32 10.45 -8.41
CA GLN A 15 -6.24 11.31 -7.67
C GLN A 15 -5.60 11.81 -6.36
N ASP A 16 -6.03 12.99 -5.93
CA ASP A 16 -5.60 13.58 -4.66
C ASP A 16 -5.89 12.65 -3.48
N GLY A 17 -4.90 12.50 -2.60
CA GLY A 17 -5.02 11.60 -1.46
C GLY A 17 -5.01 10.11 -1.83
N THR A 18 -4.57 9.75 -3.04
CA THR A 18 -4.32 8.35 -3.42
C THR A 18 -2.84 8.07 -3.64
N LEU A 19 -2.43 6.83 -3.40
CA LEU A 19 -1.10 6.32 -3.75
C LEU A 19 -1.24 5.14 -4.71
N LEU A 20 -0.30 5.05 -5.65
CA LEU A 20 -0.06 3.85 -6.42
C LEU A 20 1.05 3.06 -5.74
N VAL A 21 0.72 1.86 -5.27
CA VAL A 21 1.68 0.90 -4.72
C VAL A 21 1.91 -0.16 -5.77
N THR A 22 3.15 -0.32 -6.21
CA THR A 22 3.54 -1.34 -7.20
C THR A 22 4.51 -2.32 -6.57
N TRP A 23 4.52 -3.56 -7.07
CA TRP A 23 5.43 -4.58 -6.61
C TRP A 23 5.72 -5.61 -7.71
N GLN A 24 6.84 -6.31 -7.56
CA GLN A 24 7.15 -7.45 -8.41
C GLN A 24 6.40 -8.70 -7.88
N PRO A 25 5.58 -9.38 -8.70
CA PRO A 25 4.94 -10.62 -8.28
C PRO A 25 5.96 -11.69 -7.86
N VAL A 26 5.67 -12.39 -6.77
CA VAL A 26 6.58 -13.37 -6.18
C VAL A 26 6.39 -14.75 -6.83
N THR A 27 7.47 -15.30 -7.38
CA THR A 27 7.49 -16.67 -7.91
C THR A 27 7.90 -17.65 -6.82
N ARG A 28 7.16 -18.76 -6.68
CA ARG A 28 7.43 -19.79 -5.67
C ARG A 28 7.57 -21.18 -6.28
N PRO A 29 8.40 -22.06 -5.69
CA PRO A 29 8.44 -23.46 -6.07
C PRO A 29 7.09 -24.15 -5.84
N PRO A 30 6.66 -25.09 -6.71
CA PRO A 30 5.38 -25.79 -6.58
C PRO A 30 5.19 -26.49 -5.21
N SER A 31 6.27 -27.02 -4.64
CA SER A 31 6.27 -27.72 -3.34
C SER A 31 5.90 -26.83 -2.15
N SER A 32 5.97 -25.51 -2.30
CA SER A 32 5.70 -24.55 -1.22
C SER A 32 4.27 -24.01 -1.24
N GLY A 33 3.47 -24.39 -2.24
CA GLY A 33 2.12 -23.87 -2.46
C GLY A 33 2.12 -22.54 -3.25
N PRO A 34 1.03 -22.24 -3.98
CA PRO A 34 0.98 -21.07 -4.85
C PRO A 34 0.89 -19.77 -4.05
N VAL A 35 1.31 -18.67 -4.67
CA VAL A 35 0.86 -17.34 -4.27
C VAL A 35 -0.61 -17.23 -4.61
N THR A 36 -1.42 -16.71 -3.69
CA THR A 36 -2.86 -16.47 -3.89
C THR A 36 -3.16 -14.99 -4.06
N GLY A 37 -2.23 -14.12 -3.67
CA GLY A 37 -2.40 -12.67 -3.77
C GLY A 37 -1.44 -11.90 -2.89
N TYR A 38 -1.81 -10.65 -2.60
CA TYR A 38 -1.03 -9.71 -1.81
C TYR A 38 -1.92 -8.95 -0.84
N ALA A 39 -1.38 -8.49 0.28
CA ALA A 39 -2.06 -7.62 1.23
C ALA A 39 -1.21 -6.37 1.48
N VAL A 40 -1.80 -5.20 1.29
CA VAL A 40 -1.13 -3.91 1.47
C VAL A 40 -1.47 -3.37 2.86
N TYR A 41 -0.45 -2.85 3.54
CA TYR A 41 -0.56 -2.28 4.87
C TYR A 41 0.02 -0.86 4.88
N ALA A 42 -0.56 0.00 5.71
CA ALA A 42 -0.05 1.33 6.02
C ALA A 42 0.19 1.40 7.53
N ASP A 43 1.45 1.60 7.95
CA ASP A 43 1.90 1.54 9.35
C ASP A 43 1.28 0.38 10.17
N GLY A 44 1.30 -0.82 9.58
CA GLY A 44 0.80 -2.05 10.22
C GLY A 44 -0.72 -2.27 10.14
N LYS A 45 -1.51 -1.31 9.65
CA LYS A 45 -2.93 -1.51 9.38
C LYS A 45 -3.15 -1.99 7.95
N LYS A 46 -3.87 -3.09 7.77
CA LYS A 46 -4.26 -3.57 6.43
C LYS A 46 -5.19 -2.56 5.77
N VAL A 47 -4.85 -2.13 4.55
CA VAL A 47 -5.63 -1.15 3.79
C VAL A 47 -6.36 -1.78 2.60
N THR A 48 -5.75 -2.75 1.93
CA THR A 48 -6.39 -3.48 0.83
C THR A 48 -5.80 -4.87 0.64
N ASP A 49 -6.57 -5.73 -0.03
CA ASP A 49 -6.19 -7.07 -0.45
C ASP A 49 -6.28 -7.16 -1.98
N VAL A 50 -5.30 -7.83 -2.58
CA VAL A 50 -5.29 -8.16 -4.01
C VAL A 50 -5.31 -9.68 -4.15
N ASP A 51 -6.44 -10.24 -4.57
CA ASP A 51 -6.65 -11.69 -4.73
C ASP A 51 -6.26 -12.16 -6.14
N SER A 52 -5.02 -11.85 -6.53
CA SER A 52 -4.45 -12.29 -7.80
C SER A 52 -2.98 -12.66 -7.63
N PRO A 53 -2.55 -13.88 -7.99
CA PRO A 53 -1.15 -14.29 -7.91
C PRO A 53 -0.21 -13.39 -8.73
N THR A 54 -0.73 -12.83 -9.83
CA THR A 54 0.01 -11.98 -10.77
C THR A 54 -0.34 -10.50 -10.62
N GLY A 55 -1.19 -10.13 -9.66
CA GLY A 55 -1.42 -8.72 -9.36
C GLY A 55 -0.11 -8.08 -8.94
N ASP A 56 0.19 -6.93 -9.52
CA ASP A 56 1.48 -6.22 -9.39
C ASP A 56 1.30 -4.79 -8.87
N HIS A 57 0.06 -4.37 -8.59
CA HIS A 57 -0.22 -3.04 -8.05
C HIS A 57 -1.55 -2.96 -7.30
N ALA A 58 -1.67 -1.90 -6.50
CA ALA A 58 -2.92 -1.44 -5.90
C ALA A 58 -2.95 0.08 -5.81
N LEU A 59 -4.15 0.65 -6.02
CA LEU A 59 -4.43 2.04 -5.66
C LEU A 59 -5.01 2.08 -4.24
N ILE A 60 -4.41 2.90 -3.37
CA ILE A 60 -4.86 3.08 -2.00
C ILE A 60 -5.29 4.54 -1.77
N ASP A 61 -6.43 4.73 -1.13
CA ASP A 61 -6.94 6.05 -0.73
C ASP A 61 -6.46 6.36 0.69
N ILE A 62 -5.37 7.11 0.79
CA ILE A 62 -4.80 7.55 2.07
C ILE A 62 -5.60 8.69 2.69
N GLY A 63 -6.41 9.41 1.92
CA GLY A 63 -7.37 10.41 2.41
C GLY A 63 -8.44 9.81 3.34
N LYS A 64 -8.77 8.52 3.18
CA LYS A 64 -9.63 7.78 4.13
C LYS A 64 -8.91 7.36 5.41
N LEU A 65 -7.59 7.52 5.50
CA LEU A 65 -6.75 7.13 6.62
C LEU A 65 -6.29 8.33 7.48
N VAL A 66 -6.97 9.48 7.39
CA VAL A 66 -6.60 10.75 8.06
C VAL A 66 -6.33 10.60 9.56
N GLY A 67 -7.02 9.71 10.27
CA GLY A 67 -6.80 9.47 11.70
C GLY A 67 -5.51 8.71 12.02
N LEU A 68 -4.89 8.05 11.04
CA LEU A 68 -3.66 7.26 11.21
C LEU A 68 -2.43 8.04 10.76
N ASN A 69 -2.60 8.97 9.82
CA ASN A 69 -1.52 9.75 9.19
C ASN A 69 -0.29 8.87 8.86
N PRO A 70 -0.47 7.84 8.03
CA PRO A 70 0.54 6.82 7.82
C PRO A 70 1.82 7.42 7.22
N ARG A 71 2.97 6.86 7.59
CA ARG A 71 4.29 7.29 7.10
C ARG A 71 4.88 6.34 6.08
N ALA A 72 4.56 5.05 6.16
CA ALA A 72 5.08 4.06 5.26
C ALA A 72 4.02 3.03 4.84
N VAL A 73 4.27 2.41 3.71
CA VAL A 73 3.51 1.28 3.18
C VAL A 73 4.39 0.03 3.21
N THR A 74 3.78 -1.11 3.52
CA THR A 74 4.37 -2.44 3.33
C THR A 74 3.39 -3.34 2.58
N VAL A 75 3.91 -4.39 1.94
CA VAL A 75 3.08 -5.42 1.30
C VAL A 75 3.51 -6.79 1.79
N ARG A 76 2.55 -7.69 1.94
CA ARG A 76 2.77 -9.11 2.24
C ARG A 76 2.29 -9.98 1.09
N THR A 77 3.05 -11.01 0.75
CA THR A 77 2.62 -12.07 -0.17
C THR A 77 1.70 -13.03 0.58
N LYS A 78 0.57 -13.39 -0.03
CA LYS A 78 -0.39 -14.36 0.51
C LYS A 78 -0.19 -15.71 -0.16
N SER A 79 -0.34 -16.77 0.63
CA SER A 79 -0.57 -18.14 0.16
C SER A 79 -1.87 -18.67 0.79
N ARG A 80 -2.24 -19.93 0.55
CA ARG A 80 -3.52 -20.49 1.02
C ARG A 80 -3.75 -20.29 2.51
N ASP A 81 -2.77 -20.69 3.32
CA ASP A 81 -2.92 -20.72 4.79
C ASP A 81 -1.87 -19.85 5.51
N SER A 82 -1.15 -19.00 4.78
CA SER A 82 -0.05 -18.21 5.34
C SER A 82 0.20 -16.90 4.60
N GLN A 83 0.95 -16.01 5.25
CA GLN A 83 1.45 -14.76 4.66
C GLN A 83 2.95 -14.63 4.95
N SER A 84 3.63 -13.87 4.09
CA SER A 84 5.02 -13.47 4.34
C SER A 84 5.11 -12.51 5.54
N ALA A 85 6.34 -12.21 5.95
CA ALA A 85 6.61 -10.98 6.70
C ALA A 85 6.27 -9.74 5.85
N ASP A 86 6.33 -8.55 6.46
CA ASP A 86 6.26 -7.29 5.72
C ASP A 86 7.44 -7.15 4.75
N SER A 87 7.18 -6.55 3.59
CA SER A 87 8.24 -5.99 2.75
C SER A 87 9.06 -4.94 3.49
N ASN A 88 10.19 -4.55 2.92
CA ASN A 88 10.85 -3.32 3.36
C ASN A 88 9.84 -2.16 3.30
N PRO A 89 9.74 -1.34 4.37
CA PRO A 89 8.81 -0.23 4.40
C PRO A 89 9.25 0.83 3.39
N THR A 90 8.30 1.28 2.56
CA THR A 90 8.52 2.38 1.62
C THR A 90 7.77 3.61 2.11
N MET A 91 8.49 4.72 2.27
CA MET A 91 7.94 5.97 2.77
C MET A 91 6.89 6.54 1.81
N ILE A 92 5.80 7.06 2.37
CA ILE A 92 4.78 7.75 1.60
C ILE A 92 5.36 9.07 1.07
N PRO A 93 5.28 9.33 -0.25
CA PRO A 93 5.75 10.58 -0.82
C PRO A 93 5.01 11.77 -0.21
N THR A 94 5.73 12.69 0.42
CA THR A 94 5.19 14.02 0.74
C THR A 94 5.13 14.82 -0.54
N ILE A 95 3.95 14.99 -1.13
CA ILE A 95 3.76 15.80 -2.34
C ILE A 95 3.94 17.29 -1.95
N PRO A 96 5.04 17.96 -2.34
CA PRO A 96 5.24 19.37 -2.02
C PRO A 96 4.21 20.20 -2.79
N GLY A 97 3.33 20.90 -2.07
CA GLY A 97 2.24 21.70 -2.66
C GLY A 97 0.88 21.48 -2.01
N TYR A 98 0.66 20.34 -1.36
CA TYR A 98 -0.53 20.11 -0.55
C TYR A 98 -0.35 20.72 0.83
N SER A 99 -0.60 22.03 0.90
CA SER A 99 -0.92 22.66 2.17
C SER A 99 -2.24 22.07 2.68
N GLN A 100 -2.22 21.41 3.86
CA GLN A 100 -3.39 21.07 4.68
C GLN A 100 -4.36 22.26 4.92
N HIS A 101 -3.97 23.47 4.49
CA HIS A 101 -4.74 24.69 4.54
C HIS A 101 -5.95 24.74 3.60
N TYR A 102 -6.03 23.93 2.53
CA TYR A 102 -7.20 23.98 1.60
C TYR A 102 -8.50 23.42 2.20
N HIS A 103 -8.46 22.76 3.36
CA HIS A 103 -9.66 22.33 4.08
C HIS A 103 -10.17 23.37 5.09
N ARG A 104 -9.46 24.48 5.31
CA ARG A 104 -10.06 25.65 5.96
C ARG A 104 -10.57 26.57 4.85
N LYS A 105 -11.89 26.53 4.61
CA LYS A 105 -12.55 27.57 3.80
C LYS A 105 -11.96 28.93 4.20
N PRO A 106 -11.53 29.78 3.24
CA PRO A 106 -11.14 31.13 3.58
C PRO A 106 -12.35 31.76 4.27
N ARG A 107 -12.18 32.16 5.53
CA ARG A 107 -13.13 33.03 6.21
C ARG A 107 -13.13 34.31 5.38
N LEU A 108 -14.16 34.53 4.58
CA LEU A 108 -14.44 35.84 4.02
C LEU A 108 -14.55 36.78 5.22
N LEU A 109 -13.55 37.64 5.39
CA LEU A 109 -13.65 38.74 6.36
C LEU A 109 -14.68 39.73 5.79
N PRO A 110 -15.55 40.29 6.65
CA PRO A 110 -16.57 41.25 6.22
C PRO A 110 -15.95 42.53 5.64
#